data_AF-I3V5K5-F1
#
_entry.id   AF-I3V5K5-F1
#
_cell.length_a   1.000
_cell.length_b   1.000
_cell.length_c   1.000
_cell.angle_alpha   90.00
_cell.angle_beta   90.00
_cell.angle_gamma   90.00
#
_symmetry.space_group_name_H-M   'P 1'
#
loop_
_entity.id
_entity.type
_entity.pdbx_description
1 polymer ?
#
loop_
_entity_poly.entity_id
_entity_poly.type
_entity_poly.pdbx_seq_one_letter_code
_entity_poly.pdbx_strand_id
1 'polypeptide(L)'
;MTPFEKFCSRMEMPSGIGRELPYVQLGFVSADQSTGADAAVEWIEGDDEHRIRVSVSEWKKAEAGVIREPVMQVEFSESSGELLVPAGEGGEVMADLLLAMQGMRVLGGDNASA
;
A
#
# COMPACT_ATOMS: atom_id res chain seq x y z
N MET A 1 4.21 -14.86 -11.55
CA MET A 1 4.22 -13.63 -10.74
C MET A 1 2.80 -13.26 -10.40
N THR A 2 2.42 -13.44 -9.14
CA THR A 2 1.09 -13.10 -8.59
C THR A 2 0.88 -11.59 -8.63
N PRO A 3 -0.36 -11.09 -8.47
CA PRO A 3 -0.62 -9.66 -8.29
C PRO A 3 0.23 -9.03 -7.18
N PHE A 4 0.34 -9.68 -6.02
CA PHE A 4 1.13 -9.17 -4.91
C PHE A 4 2.64 -9.11 -5.24
N GLU A 5 3.20 -10.14 -5.88
CA GLU A 5 4.61 -10.11 -6.31
C GLU A 5 4.87 -8.99 -7.34
N LYS A 6 3.91 -8.74 -8.25
CA LYS A 6 3.97 -7.61 -9.19
C LYS A 6 3.99 -6.28 -8.44
N PHE A 7 3.09 -6.11 -7.47
CA PHE A 7 3.02 -4.92 -6.63
C PHE A 7 4.35 -4.69 -5.90
N CYS A 8 4.86 -5.71 -5.20
CA CYS A 8 6.13 -5.63 -4.47
C CYS A 8 7.31 -5.27 -5.38
N SER A 9 7.39 -5.89 -6.56
CA SER A 9 8.45 -5.58 -7.54
C SER A 9 8.35 -4.15 -8.07
N ARG A 10 7.14 -3.63 -8.32
CA ARG A 10 6.95 -2.28 -8.87
C ARG A 10 7.18 -1.18 -7.85
N MET A 11 6.83 -1.43 -6.60
CA MET A 11 6.99 -0.48 -5.51
C MET A 11 8.33 -0.61 -4.77
N GLU A 12 9.20 -1.51 -5.24
CA GLU A 12 10.51 -1.80 -4.62
C GLU A 12 10.37 -2.15 -3.13
N MET A 13 9.35 -2.93 -2.81
CA MET A 13 9.03 -3.29 -1.43
C MET A 13 10.12 -4.17 -0.83
N PRO A 14 10.37 -4.07 0.50
CA PRO A 14 11.23 -5.00 1.21
C PRO A 14 10.70 -6.44 1.10
N SER A 15 11.61 -7.41 1.18
CA SER A 15 11.24 -8.83 1.31
C SER A 15 10.62 -9.12 2.68
N GLY A 16 9.76 -10.14 2.75
CA GLY A 16 9.19 -10.61 4.02
C GLY A 16 7.91 -9.88 4.46
N ILE A 17 7.30 -9.07 3.59
CA ILE A 17 5.98 -8.48 3.88
C ILE A 17 4.97 -9.60 4.11
N GLY A 18 4.23 -9.46 5.22
CA GLY A 18 3.43 -10.51 5.81
C GLY A 18 3.72 -10.54 7.31
N ARG A 19 3.59 -11.71 7.93
CA ARG A 19 3.85 -11.85 9.36
C ARG A 19 5.24 -11.34 9.84
N GLU A 20 6.29 -11.52 9.03
CA GLU A 20 7.66 -11.13 9.39
C GLU A 20 7.88 -9.61 9.36
N LEU A 21 7.28 -8.93 8.38
CA LEU A 21 7.28 -7.49 8.25
C LEU A 21 5.81 -7.03 8.09
N PRO A 22 5.09 -6.87 9.22
CA PRO A 22 3.64 -6.68 9.20
C PRO A 22 3.22 -5.28 8.79
N TYR A 23 4.16 -4.34 8.68
CA TYR A 23 3.86 -2.96 8.34
C TYR A 23 4.99 -2.33 7.52
N VAL A 24 4.62 -1.69 6.41
CA VAL A 24 5.52 -0.85 5.61
C VAL A 24 4.80 0.44 5.23
N GLN A 25 5.47 1.57 5.43
CA GLN A 25 4.98 2.88 5.04
C GLN A 25 5.70 3.37 3.78
N LEU A 26 4.93 3.90 2.83
CA LEU A 26 5.42 4.62 1.67
C LEU A 26 4.94 6.07 1.70
N GLY A 27 5.66 6.94 0.98
CA GLY A 27 5.22 8.32 0.80
C GLY A 27 5.83 9.02 -0.41
N PHE A 28 5.14 10.08 -0.80
CA PHE A 28 5.51 11.03 -1.82
C PHE A 28 5.19 12.45 -1.30
N VAL A 29 6.06 13.41 -1.60
CA VAL A 29 5.87 14.82 -1.28
C VAL A 29 6.18 15.64 -2.53
N SER A 30 5.29 16.57 -2.87
CA SER A 30 5.51 17.49 -3.98
C SER A 30 6.73 18.40 -3.74
N ALA A 31 7.34 18.91 -4.80
CA ALA A 31 8.54 19.76 -4.69
C ALA A 31 8.30 21.06 -3.90
N ASP A 32 7.10 21.63 -4.02
CA ASP A 32 6.67 22.82 -3.26
C ASP A 32 6.18 22.46 -1.83
N GLN A 33 6.19 21.17 -1.49
CA GLN A 33 5.77 20.61 -0.21
C GLN A 33 4.33 20.99 0.18
N SER A 34 3.49 21.36 -0.77
CA SER A 34 2.10 21.75 -0.51
C SER A 34 1.15 20.56 -0.54
N THR A 35 1.52 19.50 -1.26
CA THR A 35 0.74 18.26 -1.38
C THR A 35 1.63 17.04 -1.25
N GLY A 36 1.00 15.89 -1.05
CA GLY A 36 1.67 14.61 -1.09
C GLY A 36 0.68 13.49 -1.00
N ALA A 37 1.22 12.29 -0.94
CA ALA A 37 0.45 11.08 -0.79
C ALA A 37 1.25 10.08 0.03
N ASP A 38 0.56 9.17 0.69
CA ASP A 38 1.19 8.12 1.46
C ASP A 38 0.35 6.86 1.45
N ALA A 39 1.04 5.74 1.64
CA ALA A 39 0.42 4.43 1.62
C ALA A 39 0.94 3.58 2.77
N ALA A 40 0.02 2.91 3.45
CA ALA A 40 0.34 1.90 4.44
C ALA A 40 0.10 0.53 3.82
N VAL A 41 1.08 -0.37 3.98
CA VAL A 41 0.97 -1.79 3.64
C VAL A 41 0.98 -2.57 4.94
N GLU A 42 -0.13 -3.25 5.23
CA GLU A 42 -0.41 -3.86 6.52
C GLU A 42 -0.71 -5.34 6.36
N TRP A 43 -0.07 -6.20 7.15
CA TRP A 43 -0.49 -7.57 7.34
C TRP A 43 -1.63 -7.60 8.34
N ILE A 44 -2.74 -8.19 7.93
CA ILE A 44 -3.97 -8.32 8.71
C ILE A 44 -4.18 -9.79 9.01
N GLU A 45 -4.06 -10.13 10.29
CA GLU A 45 -4.43 -11.45 10.79
C GLU A 45 -5.94 -11.68 10.57
N GLY A 46 -6.27 -12.89 10.14
CA GLY A 46 -7.62 -13.32 9.87
C GLY A 46 -7.76 -14.80 10.22
N ASP A 47 -8.95 -15.19 10.68
CA ASP A 47 -9.21 -16.53 11.24
C ASP A 47 -9.04 -17.64 10.19
N ASP A 48 -9.53 -17.41 8.97
CA ASP A 48 -9.48 -18.38 7.86
C ASP A 48 -8.39 -18.05 6.84
N GLU A 49 -8.15 -16.76 6.61
CA GLU A 49 -7.15 -16.26 5.65
C GLU A 49 -6.58 -14.92 6.12
N HIS A 50 -5.26 -14.86 6.16
CA HIS A 50 -4.50 -13.63 6.40
C HIS A 50 -4.41 -12.81 5.11
N ARG A 51 -4.34 -11.49 5.27
CA ARG A 51 -4.40 -10.54 4.15
C ARG A 51 -3.29 -9.52 4.22
N ILE A 52 -2.90 -9.01 3.06
CA ILE A 52 -2.10 -7.78 2.98
C ILE A 52 -3.02 -6.66 2.47
N ARG A 53 -3.21 -5.63 3.28
CA ARG A 53 -3.98 -4.44 2.90
C ARG A 53 -3.02 -3.33 2.48
N VAL A 54 -3.34 -2.66 1.39
CA VAL A 54 -2.69 -1.44 0.94
C VAL A 54 -3.70 -0.31 1.00
N SER A 55 -3.47 0.67 1.87
CA SER A 55 -4.33 1.84 2.08
C SER A 55 -3.60 3.07 1.60
N VAL A 56 -4.17 3.80 0.64
CA VAL A 56 -3.57 5.00 0.03
C VAL A 56 -4.37 6.23 0.42
N SER A 57 -3.68 7.27 0.84
CA SER A 57 -4.25 8.58 1.13
C SER A 57 -3.50 9.69 0.41
N GLU A 58 -4.23 10.72 0.02
CA GLU A 58 -3.66 11.99 -0.44
C GLU A 58 -3.78 13.03 0.66
N TRP A 59 -2.86 14.00 0.66
CA TRP A 59 -2.92 15.10 1.59
C TRP A 59 -2.51 16.42 0.94
N LYS A 60 -3.07 17.50 1.47
CA LYS A 60 -2.73 18.88 1.10
C LYS A 60 -2.60 19.76 2.33
N LYS A 61 -1.69 20.72 2.28
CA LYS A 61 -1.61 21.81 3.26
C LYS A 61 -2.78 22.77 3.05
N ALA A 62 -3.39 23.16 4.15
CA ALA A 62 -4.42 24.18 4.27
C ALA A 62 -4.04 25.13 5.40
N GLU A 63 -4.72 26.28 5.50
CA GLU A 63 -4.43 27.28 6.56
C GLU A 63 -4.55 26.69 7.98
N ALA A 64 -5.47 25.74 8.19
CA ALA A 64 -5.71 25.09 9.47
C ALA A 64 -4.83 23.84 9.73
N GLY A 65 -3.91 23.49 8.83
CA GLY A 65 -3.07 22.29 8.95
C GLY A 65 -3.08 21.41 7.70
N VAL A 66 -2.88 20.11 7.87
CA VAL A 66 -2.90 19.14 6.76
C VAL A 66 -4.26 18.48 6.69
N ILE A 67 -4.90 18.54 5.53
CA ILE A 67 -6.11 17.79 5.22
C ILE A 67 -5.70 16.52 4.51
N ARG A 68 -6.22 15.38 4.96
CA ARG A 68 -5.91 14.06 4.45
C ARG A 68 -7.18 13.33 4.08
N GLU A 69 -7.17 12.70 2.91
CA GLU A 69 -8.32 12.01 2.35
C GLU A 69 -7.91 10.60 1.89
N PRO A 70 -8.64 9.55 2.30
CA PRO A 70 -8.41 8.21 1.78
C PRO A 70 -8.87 8.16 0.32
N VAL A 71 -8.02 7.63 -0.57
CA VAL A 71 -8.32 7.58 -2.01
C VAL A 71 -8.47 6.17 -2.55
N MET A 72 -7.81 5.18 -1.93
CA MET A 72 -7.90 3.79 -2.37
C MET A 72 -7.55 2.83 -1.25
N GLN A 73 -8.20 1.66 -1.24
CA GLN A 73 -7.83 0.53 -0.42
C GLN A 73 -7.91 -0.75 -1.26
N VAL A 74 -6.86 -1.56 -1.22
CA VAL A 74 -6.78 -2.82 -1.94
C VAL A 74 -6.29 -3.91 -1.00
N GLU A 75 -6.81 -5.13 -1.13
CA GLU A 75 -6.39 -6.27 -0.34
C GLU A 75 -5.88 -7.41 -1.23
N PHE A 76 -4.82 -8.06 -0.76
CA PHE A 76 -4.25 -9.27 -1.32
C PHE A 76 -4.43 -10.42 -0.34
N SER A 77 -4.66 -11.61 -0.86
CA SER A 77 -4.49 -12.86 -0.12
C SER A 77 -3.00 -13.03 0.24
N GLU A 78 -2.66 -13.24 1.52
CA GLU A 78 -1.27 -13.55 1.89
C GLU A 78 -0.85 -14.91 1.33
N SER A 79 -1.76 -15.88 1.31
CA SER A 79 -1.46 -17.27 0.93
C SER A 79 -1.22 -17.44 -0.58
N SER A 80 -2.03 -16.77 -1.41
CA SER A 80 -1.98 -16.89 -2.87
C SER A 80 -1.36 -15.69 -3.58
N GLY A 81 -1.27 -14.54 -2.91
CA GLY A 81 -0.84 -13.28 -3.52
C GLY A 81 -1.85 -12.69 -4.52
N GLU A 82 -3.05 -13.26 -4.62
CA GLU A 82 -4.10 -12.77 -5.52
C GLU A 82 -4.83 -11.56 -4.92
N LEU A 83 -5.36 -10.71 -5.81
CA LEU A 83 -6.22 -9.60 -5.41
C LEU A 83 -7.57 -10.11 -4.92
N LEU A 84 -8.02 -9.60 -3.78
CA LEU A 84 -9.32 -9.91 -3.20
C LEU A 84 -10.38 -8.95 -3.73
N VAL A 85 -10.72 -9.10 -5.01
CA VAL A 85 -11.72 -8.27 -5.72
C VAL A 85 -12.68 -9.14 -6.54
N PRO A 86 -13.85 -8.60 -6.97
CA PRO A 86 -14.74 -9.31 -7.87
C PRO A 86 -14.04 -9.82 -9.15
N ALA A 87 -14.51 -10.96 -9.66
CA ALA A 87 -13.90 -11.60 -10.82
C ALA A 87 -13.95 -10.69 -12.06
N GLY A 88 -12.79 -10.50 -12.71
CA GLY A 88 -12.65 -9.66 -13.90
C GLY A 88 -12.14 -8.25 -13.63
N GLU A 89 -12.17 -7.78 -12.38
CA GLU A 89 -11.78 -6.40 -12.02
C GLU A 89 -10.30 -6.27 -11.62
N GLY A 90 -9.62 -7.38 -11.31
CA GLY A 90 -8.26 -7.36 -10.75
C GLY A 90 -7.21 -6.67 -11.61
N GLY A 91 -7.38 -6.66 -12.94
CA GLY A 91 -6.46 -5.94 -13.84
C GLY A 91 -6.55 -4.42 -13.72
N GLU A 92 -7.77 -3.89 -13.64
CA GLU A 92 -8.06 -2.46 -13.49
C GLU A 92 -7.66 -1.98 -12.11
N VAL A 93 -8.08 -2.69 -11.05
CA VAL A 93 -7.73 -2.35 -9.66
C VAL A 93 -6.22 -2.30 -9.44
N MET A 94 -5.47 -3.25 -10.02
CA MET A 94 -4.00 -3.22 -9.93
C MET A 94 -3.40 -2.00 -10.65
N ALA A 95 -3.92 -1.65 -11.83
CA ALA A 95 -3.42 -0.50 -12.58
C ALA A 95 -3.68 0.80 -11.83
N ASP A 96 -4.87 0.96 -11.26
CA ASP A 96 -5.25 2.14 -10.48
C ASP A 96 -4.45 2.25 -9.18
N LEU A 97 -4.19 1.14 -8.49
CA LEU A 97 -3.32 1.12 -7.31
C LEU A 97 -1.92 1.62 -7.62
N LEU A 98 -1.30 1.11 -8.69
CA LEU A 98 0.04 1.52 -9.10
C LEU A 98 0.08 2.98 -9.57
N LEU A 99 -1.01 3.48 -10.15
CA LEU A 99 -1.15 4.89 -10.51
C LEU A 99 -1.27 5.77 -9.26
N ALA A 100 -2.11 5.40 -8.29
CA ALA A 100 -2.29 6.12 -7.03
C ALA A 100 -0.99 6.17 -6.19
N MET A 101 -0.13 5.16 -6.33
CA MET A 101 1.15 5.09 -5.63
C MET A 101 2.34 5.59 -6.47
N GLN A 102 2.08 6.19 -7.63
CA GLN A 102 3.13 6.66 -8.52
C GLN A 102 4.04 7.67 -7.81
N GLY A 103 5.35 7.44 -7.88
CA GLY A 103 6.37 8.32 -7.29
C GLY A 103 6.57 8.13 -5.78
N MET A 104 5.76 7.30 -5.11
CA MET A 104 6.01 6.95 -3.71
C MET A 104 7.28 6.12 -3.56
N ARG A 105 7.90 6.25 -2.38
CA ARG A 105 9.06 5.47 -1.95
C ARG A 105 8.83 4.91 -0.56
N VAL A 106 9.40 3.74 -0.29
CA VAL A 106 9.41 3.16 1.06
C VAL A 106 10.12 4.11 2.02
N LEU A 107 9.44 4.49 3.09
CA LEU A 107 9.96 5.36 4.15
C LEU A 107 10.49 4.56 5.35
N GLY A 108 10.00 3.33 5.53
CA GLY A 108 10.38 2.41 6.60
C GLY A 108 9.31 1.35 6.83
N GLY A 109 9.64 0.35 7.65
CA GLY A 109 8.71 -0.69 8.09
C GLY A 109 9.13 -1.20 9.46
N ASP A 110 8.17 -1.70 10.24
CA ASP A 110 8.45 -2.22 11.58
C ASP A 110 9.17 -3.58 11.44
N ASN A 111 10.49 -3.57 11.52
CA ASN A 111 11.21 -4.74 12.03
C ASN A 111 10.96 -4.77 13.54
N ALA A 112 9.88 -5.43 13.97
CA ALA A 112 9.70 -5.80 15.36
C ALA A 112 10.70 -6.91 15.71
N SER A 113 11.98 -6.56 15.75
CA SER A 113 13.01 -7.32 16.45
C SER A 113 12.99 -6.86 17.90
N ALA A 114 12.21 -7.55 18.73
CA ALA A 114 12.34 -7.56 20.19
C ALA A 114 12.52 -9.01 20.64
#